data_AF-A0A327TT30-F1
#
_entry.id   AF-A0A327TT30-F1
#
_cell.length_a   1.000
_cell.length_b   1.000
_cell.length_c   1.000
_cell.angle_alpha   90.00
_cell.angle_beta   90.00
_cell.angle_gamma   90.00
#
_symmetry.space_group_name_H-M   'P 1'
#
loop_
_entity.id
_entity.type
_entity.pdbx_description
1 polymer ?
#
loop_
_entity_poly.entity_id
_entity_poly.type
_entity_poly.pdbx_seq_one_letter_code
_entity_poly.pdbx_strand_id
1 'polypeptide(L)'
;MIRIVSFGYGHDAPPVADATYDLRRLFRNPFRDPELKNLTGLDAAVYEYVLATPGVESLAQVVTFLAVGLHDTARGGDIAIAYGCVGGRHRSVGLARRTQELIQLTHRETGIEHRDIDKPLLPPSAR
;
A
#
# COMPACT_ATOMS: atom_id res chain seq x y z
N MET A 1 -2.62 -2.93 -17.88
CA MET A 1 -1.80 -3.27 -16.69
C MET A 1 -2.43 -2.66 -15.44
N ILE A 2 -2.39 -3.35 -14.30
CA ILE A 2 -2.78 -2.77 -12.99
C ILE A 2 -1.53 -2.27 -12.27
N ARG A 3 -1.37 -0.94 -12.18
CA ARG A 3 -0.28 -0.29 -11.45
C ARG A 3 -0.66 -0.06 -9.99
N ILE A 4 0.26 -0.34 -9.07
CA ILE A 4 0.09 -0.17 -7.63
C ILE A 4 1.17 0.78 -7.14
N VAL A 5 0.79 1.85 -6.44
CA VAL A 5 1.75 2.82 -5.91
C VAL A 5 1.56 2.98 -4.41
N SER A 6 2.62 2.78 -3.61
CA SER A 6 2.59 3.14 -2.19
C SER A 6 3.31 4.47 -1.95
N PHE A 7 2.74 5.33 -1.12
CA PHE A 7 3.29 6.66 -0.86
C PHE A 7 3.08 7.15 0.58
N GLY A 8 3.73 8.26 0.92
CA GLY A 8 3.64 8.96 2.20
C GLY A 8 3.01 10.36 2.06
N TYR A 9 1.87 10.59 2.72
CA TYR A 9 1.21 11.90 2.78
C TYR A 9 2.07 13.01 3.40
N GLY A 10 3.01 12.64 4.27
CA GLY A 10 3.90 13.62 4.92
C GLY A 10 5.11 14.02 4.06
N HIS A 11 5.28 13.44 2.86
CA HIS A 11 6.33 13.84 1.93
C HIS A 11 5.78 14.73 0.82
N ASP A 12 4.80 14.24 0.07
CA ASP A 12 4.22 14.92 -1.10
C ASP A 12 2.74 14.57 -1.25
N ALA A 13 2.05 15.29 -2.14
CA ALA A 13 0.66 14.98 -2.49
C ALA A 13 0.51 13.53 -2.99
N PRO A 14 -0.69 12.94 -2.85
CA PRO A 14 -0.99 11.63 -3.43
C PRO A 14 -0.63 11.56 -4.92
N PRO A 15 -0.08 10.43 -5.40
CA PRO A 15 0.12 10.24 -6.83
C PRO A 15 -1.24 10.20 -7.55
N VAL A 16 -1.23 10.52 -8.84
CA VAL A 16 -2.43 10.36 -9.68
C VAL A 16 -2.76 8.87 -9.77
N ALA A 17 -3.96 8.51 -9.36
CA ALA A 17 -4.47 7.14 -9.37
C ALA A 17 -6.00 7.15 -9.52
N ASP A 18 -6.55 6.09 -10.10
CA ASP A 18 -7.99 5.88 -10.27
C ASP A 18 -8.68 5.59 -8.93
N ALA A 19 -7.95 4.97 -7.99
CA ALA A 19 -8.38 4.78 -6.61
C ALA A 19 -7.23 5.04 -5.64
N THR A 20 -7.50 5.75 -4.56
CA THR A 20 -6.52 6.01 -3.48
C THR A 20 -7.08 5.57 -2.13
N TYR A 21 -6.31 4.80 -1.38
CA TYR A 21 -6.67 4.26 -0.07
C TYR A 21 -5.79 4.85 1.03
N ASP A 22 -6.40 5.56 1.98
CA ASP A 22 -5.72 6.19 3.12
C ASP A 22 -5.65 5.24 4.32
N LEU A 23 -4.43 4.82 4.67
CA LEU A 23 -4.14 3.84 5.72
C LEU A 23 -3.60 4.50 7.01
N ARG A 24 -3.67 5.83 7.14
CA ARG A 24 -3.03 6.57 8.25
C ARG A 24 -3.62 6.27 9.62
N ARG A 25 -4.89 5.86 9.72
CA ARG A 25 -5.60 5.75 11.02
C ARG A 25 -6.03 4.33 11.41
N LEU A 26 -6.47 3.51 10.45
CA LEU A 26 -7.17 2.25 10.75
C LEU A 26 -6.23 1.06 10.97
N PHE A 27 -4.94 1.22 10.69
CA PHE A 27 -3.95 0.15 10.70
C PHE A 27 -3.09 0.17 11.95
N ARG A 28 -2.61 -1.00 12.40
CA ARG A 28 -1.54 -1.09 13.39
C ARG A 28 -0.32 -0.30 12.88
N ASN A 29 0.40 0.35 13.79
CA ASN A 29 1.45 1.29 13.43
C ASN A 29 2.86 0.79 13.85
N PRO A 30 3.61 0.16 12.92
CA PRO A 30 4.98 -0.30 13.18
C PRO A 30 5.94 0.78 13.68
N PHE A 31 5.68 2.05 13.37
CA PHE A 31 6.54 3.15 13.78
C PHE A 31 6.68 3.32 15.31
N ARG A 32 5.73 2.78 16.09
CA ARG A 32 5.79 2.83 17.56
C ARG A 32 6.69 1.77 18.17
N ASP A 33 7.08 0.77 17.39
CA ASP A 33 7.96 -0.31 17.81
C ASP A 33 9.40 0.02 17.40
N PRO A 34 10.35 0.16 18.34
CA PRO A 34 11.74 0.47 18.03
C PRO A 34 12.41 -0.52 17.08
N GLU A 35 12.03 -1.80 17.13
CA GLU A 35 12.61 -2.86 16.29
C GLU A 35 12.08 -2.80 14.86
N LEU A 36 10.83 -2.36 14.68
CA LEU A 36 10.19 -2.27 13.37
C LEU A 36 10.37 -0.89 12.71
N LYS A 37 10.63 0.16 13.49
CA LYS A 37 10.61 1.57 13.04
C LYS A 37 11.51 1.85 11.82
N ASN A 38 12.67 1.20 11.73
CA ASN A 38 13.64 1.41 10.66
C ASN A 38 13.47 0.43 9.49
N LEU A 39 12.62 -0.58 9.65
CA LEU A 39 12.29 -1.54 8.61
C LEU A 39 11.26 -0.94 7.62
N THR A 40 10.88 -1.72 6.63
CA THR A 40 9.93 -1.35 5.58
C THR A 40 8.85 -2.40 5.46
N GLY A 41 7.74 -2.09 4.78
CA GLY A 41 6.71 -3.09 4.49
C GLY A 41 7.16 -4.24 3.57
N LEU A 42 8.39 -4.20 3.05
CA LEU A 42 9.02 -5.32 2.34
C LEU A 42 9.62 -6.35 3.32
N ASP A 43 10.03 -5.91 4.51
CA ASP A 43 10.55 -6.78 5.55
C ASP A 43 9.43 -7.62 6.17
N ALA A 44 9.66 -8.92 6.32
CA ALA A 44 8.65 -9.87 6.81
C ALA A 44 8.05 -9.43 8.16
N ALA A 45 8.87 -8.95 9.09
CA ALA A 45 8.41 -8.51 10.41
C ALA A 45 7.38 -7.38 10.34
N VAL A 46 7.58 -6.38 9.46
CA VAL A 46 6.63 -5.28 9.27
C VAL A 46 5.42 -5.74 8.48
N TYR A 47 5.64 -6.55 7.44
CA TYR A 47 4.57 -7.07 6.59
C TYR A 47 3.53 -7.83 7.41
N GLU A 48 3.97 -8.82 8.19
CA GLU A 48 3.12 -9.62 9.08
C GLU A 48 2.47 -8.75 10.15
N TYR A 49 3.20 -7.80 10.73
CA TYR A 49 2.64 -6.87 11.72
C TYR A 49 1.49 -6.03 11.14
N VAL A 50 1.62 -5.54 9.91
CA VAL A 50 0.59 -4.76 9.21
C VAL A 50 -0.61 -5.63 8.89
N LEU A 51 -0.40 -6.83 8.32
CA LEU A 51 -1.47 -7.77 7.98
C LEU A 51 -2.23 -8.31 9.20
N ALA A 52 -1.57 -8.39 10.35
CA ALA A 52 -2.22 -8.74 11.62
C ALA A 52 -3.21 -7.67 12.13
N THR A 53 -3.35 -6.54 11.45
CA THR A 53 -4.45 -5.60 11.72
C THR A 53 -5.79 -6.28 11.40
N PRO A 54 -6.77 -6.30 12.33
CA PRO A 54 -8.06 -6.93 12.10
C PRO A 54 -8.75 -6.42 10.82
N GLY A 55 -9.17 -7.35 9.96
CA GLY A 55 -9.89 -7.05 8.71
C GLY A 55 -9.01 -6.61 7.52
N VAL A 56 -7.69 -6.45 7.69
CA VAL A 56 -6.81 -6.00 6.60
C VAL A 56 -6.71 -7.00 5.46
N GLU A 57 -6.70 -8.30 5.75
CA GLU A 57 -6.72 -9.33 4.71
C GLU A 57 -8.00 -9.27 3.86
N SER A 58 -9.16 -9.16 4.50
CA SER A 58 -10.44 -8.99 3.79
C SER A 58 -10.48 -7.69 2.98
N LEU A 59 -9.92 -6.59 3.53
CA LEU A 59 -9.79 -5.34 2.80
C LEU A 59 -8.89 -5.49 1.56
N ALA A 60 -7.76 -6.19 1.67
CA ALA A 60 -6.87 -6.44 0.54
C ALA A 60 -7.58 -7.21 -0.59
N GLN A 61 -8.41 -8.20 -0.23
CA GLN A 61 -9.24 -8.95 -1.18
C GLN A 61 -10.29 -8.05 -1.86
N VAL A 62 -11.02 -7.24 -1.09
CA VAL A 62 -12.02 -6.30 -1.63
C VAL A 62 -11.36 -5.29 -2.58
N VAL A 63 -10.24 -4.70 -2.19
CA VAL A 63 -9.53 -3.74 -3.03
C VAL A 63 -9.01 -4.41 -4.31
N THR A 64 -8.49 -5.64 -4.21
CA THR A 64 -8.07 -6.41 -5.38
C THR A 64 -9.23 -6.64 -6.34
N PHE A 65 -10.39 -7.06 -5.81
CA PHE A 65 -11.60 -7.25 -6.60
C PHE A 65 -12.03 -5.96 -7.32
N LEU A 66 -12.01 -4.82 -6.62
CA LEU A 66 -12.32 -3.52 -7.22
C LEU A 66 -11.31 -3.11 -8.30
N ALA A 67 -10.01 -3.31 -8.06
CA ALA A 67 -8.96 -3.00 -9.04
C ALA A 67 -9.13 -3.83 -10.32
N VAL A 68 -9.44 -5.12 -10.19
CA VAL A 68 -9.75 -5.99 -11.33
C VAL A 68 -11.00 -5.49 -12.08
N GLY A 69 -12.06 -5.14 -11.35
CA GLY A 69 -13.28 -4.60 -11.96
C GLY A 69 -13.05 -3.28 -12.71
N LEU A 70 -12.23 -2.38 -12.16
CA LEU A 70 -11.84 -1.14 -12.82
C LEU A 70 -11.05 -1.41 -14.11
N HIS A 71 -10.07 -2.31 -14.06
CA HIS A 71 -9.28 -2.70 -15.23
C HIS A 71 -10.15 -3.32 -16.34
N ASP A 72 -11.11 -4.17 -15.99
CA ASP A 72 -12.04 -4.76 -16.95
C ASP A 72 -13.00 -3.72 -17.55
N THR A 73 -13.48 -2.77 -16.73
CA THR A 73 -14.30 -1.65 -17.19
C THR A 73 -13.52 -0.74 -18.16
N ALA A 74 -12.22 -0.60 -17.94
CA ALA A 74 -11.29 0.09 -18.84
C ALA A 74 -10.95 -0.75 -20.10
N ARG A 75 -11.62 -1.89 -20.34
CA ARG A 75 -11.40 -2.79 -21.48
C ARG A 75 -9.95 -3.29 -21.59
N GLY A 76 -9.31 -3.52 -20.45
CA GLY A 76 -7.90 -3.92 -20.39
C GLY A 76 -6.89 -2.77 -20.50
N GLY A 77 -7.36 -1.52 -20.46
CA GLY A 77 -6.50 -0.35 -20.35
C GLY A 77 -5.73 -0.29 -19.02
N ASP A 78 -4.76 0.62 -18.95
CA ASP A 78 -3.98 0.83 -17.74
C ASP A 78 -4.79 1.55 -16.67
N ILE A 79 -4.72 1.03 -15.44
CA ILE A 79 -5.24 1.69 -14.25
C ILE A 79 -4.15 1.80 -13.19
N ALA A 80 -4.31 2.74 -12.27
CA ALA A 80 -3.45 2.91 -11.11
C ALA A 80 -4.26 2.93 -9.82
N ILE A 81 -3.82 2.15 -8.83
CA ILE A 81 -4.31 2.23 -7.45
C ILE A 81 -3.19 2.68 -6.52
N ALA A 82 -3.51 3.52 -5.54
CA ALA A 82 -2.55 4.10 -4.62
C ALA A 82 -2.87 3.79 -3.15
N TYR A 83 -1.84 3.51 -2.36
CA TYR A 83 -1.94 3.33 -0.91
C TYR A 83 -1.12 4.40 -0.19
N GLY A 84 -1.77 5.19 0.64
CA GLY A 84 -1.13 6.26 1.40
C GLY A 84 -1.00 5.92 2.88
N CYS A 85 0.19 6.09 3.45
CA CYS A 85 0.35 6.21 4.90
C CYS A 85 1.10 7.50 5.23
N VAL A 86 1.53 7.74 6.48
CA VAL A 86 2.20 9.01 6.82
C VAL A 86 3.55 9.14 6.09
N GLY A 87 4.46 8.18 6.31
CA GLY A 87 5.82 8.22 5.76
C GLY A 87 6.09 7.28 4.60
N GLY A 88 5.06 6.65 4.02
CA GLY A 88 5.21 5.83 2.81
C GLY A 88 6.07 4.56 2.93
N ARG A 89 6.47 4.15 4.15
CA ARG A 89 7.45 3.09 4.39
C ARG A 89 6.86 1.76 4.86
N HIS A 90 5.81 1.78 5.68
CA HIS A 90 5.30 0.59 6.39
C HIS A 90 3.94 0.10 5.88
N ARG A 91 2.86 0.75 6.34
CA ARG A 91 1.46 0.31 6.13
C ARG A 91 1.07 0.31 4.65
N SER A 92 1.42 1.39 3.94
CA SER A 92 1.13 1.52 2.51
C SER A 92 1.89 0.51 1.67
N VAL A 93 3.17 0.29 1.97
CA VAL A 93 4.01 -0.73 1.32
C VAL A 93 3.45 -2.13 1.57
N GLY A 94 3.11 -2.45 2.83
CA GLY A 94 2.57 -3.76 3.18
C GLY A 94 1.26 -4.10 2.47
N LEU A 95 0.30 -3.16 2.44
CA LEU A 95 -0.96 -3.42 1.74
C LEU A 95 -0.78 -3.44 0.21
N ALA A 96 0.08 -2.58 -0.34
CA ALA A 96 0.41 -2.59 -1.77
C ALA A 96 1.01 -3.94 -2.20
N ARG A 97 1.94 -4.49 -1.41
CA ARG A 97 2.52 -5.81 -1.63
C ARG A 97 1.44 -6.90 -1.58
N ARG A 98 0.59 -6.90 -0.56
CA ARG A 98 -0.47 -7.91 -0.43
C ARG A 98 -1.44 -7.88 -1.62
N THR A 99 -1.81 -6.69 -2.08
CA THR A 99 -2.68 -6.53 -3.25
C THR A 99 -1.99 -6.99 -4.54
N GLN A 100 -0.68 -6.76 -4.70
CA GLN A 100 0.07 -7.29 -5.84
C GLN A 100 0.04 -8.83 -5.85
N GLU A 101 0.34 -9.46 -4.70
CA GLU A 101 0.29 -10.93 -4.55
C GLU A 101 -1.09 -11.47 -4.96
N LEU A 102 -2.17 -10.84 -4.51
CA LEU A 102 -3.55 -11.24 -4.85
C LEU A 102 -3.88 -11.04 -6.34
N ILE A 103 -3.42 -9.95 -6.96
CA ILE A 103 -3.63 -9.72 -8.40
C ILE A 103 -2.87 -10.75 -9.25
N GLN A 104 -1.65 -11.12 -8.87
CA GLN A 104 -0.86 -12.12 -9.59
C GLN A 104 -1.56 -13.49 -9.63
N LEU A 105 -2.33 -13.85 -8.59
CA LEU A 105 -3.16 -15.06 -8.58
C LEU A 105 -4.31 -15.01 -9.60
N THR A 106 -4.65 -13.84 -10.14
CA THR A 106 -5.65 -13.68 -11.21
C THR A 106 -5.06 -13.75 -12.62
N HIS A 107 -3.75 -14.02 -12.74
CA HIS A 107 -3.00 -14.05 -14.02
C HIS A 107 -3.02 -12.74 -14.81
N ARG A 108 -3.22 -11.60 -14.12
CA ARG A 108 -3.19 -10.27 -14.73
C ARG A 108 -1.82 -9.63 -14.60
N GLU A 109 -1.47 -8.83 -15.60
CA GLU A 109 -0.26 -8.02 -15.55
C GLU A 109 -0.37 -6.93 -14.48
N THR A 110 0.61 -6.87 -13.60
CA THR A 110 0.65 -5.89 -12.52
C THR A 110 2.07 -5.39 -12.26
N GLY A 111 2.19 -4.11 -11.88
CA GLY A 111 3.43 -3.47 -11.49
C GLY A 111 3.25 -2.75 -10.15
N ILE A 112 4.31 -2.74 -9.33
CA ILE A 112 4.31 -2.06 -8.03
C ILE A 112 5.43 -1.03 -7.97
N GLU A 113 5.14 0.11 -7.39
CA GLU A 113 6.09 1.20 -7.14
C GLU A 113 5.97 1.66 -5.69
N HIS A 114 7.10 1.79 -5.00
CA HIS A 114 7.15 2.31 -3.64
C HIS A 114 7.80 3.70 -3.60
N ARG A 115 7.03 4.72 -4.01
CA ARG A 115 7.50 6.08 -4.28
C ARG A 115 8.36 6.69 -3.18
N ASP A 116 7.98 6.46 -1.92
CA ASP A 116 8.58 7.14 -0.76
C ASP A 116 9.34 6.19 0.19
N ILE A 117 9.57 4.93 -0.20
CA ILE A 117 10.11 3.89 0.71
C ILE A 117 11.51 4.21 1.22
N ASP A 118 12.34 4.86 0.40
CA ASP A 118 13.73 5.22 0.73
C ASP A 118 13.85 6.64 1.33
N LYS A 119 12.75 7.38 1.46
CA LYS A 119 12.78 8.72 2.05
C LYS A 119 13.09 8.64 3.57
N PRO A 120 13.71 9.68 4.14
CA PRO A 120 13.99 9.73 5.57
C PRO A 120 12.73 9.57 6.43
N LEU A 121 12.89 8.98 7.61
CA LEU A 121 11.79 8.90 8.58
C LEU A 121 11.31 10.31 8.95
N LEU A 122 10.00 10.49 8.87
CA LEU A 122 9.36 11.74 9.27
C LEU A 122 9.36 11.88 10.81
N PRO A 123 9.39 13.13 11.32
CA PRO A 123 9.26 13.37 12.75
C PRO A 123 7.88 12.89 13.24
N PRO A 124 7.73 12.55 14.53
CA PRO A 124 6.45 12.12 15.10
C PRO A 124 5.31 13.15 14.95
N SER A 125 5.64 14.41 14.67
CA SER A 125 4.71 15.51 14.44
C SER A 125 4.08 15.54 13.03
N ALA A 126 4.65 14.82 12.06
CA ALA A 126 4.06 14.69 10.74
C ALA A 126 2.78 13.84 10.84
N ARG A 127 1.61 14.44 10.61
CA ARG A 127 0.31 13.76 10.61
C ARG A 127 -0.44 14.00 9.30
#